data_AF-A0A967BLR0-F1
#
_entry.id   AF-A0A967BLR0-F1
#
_cell.length_a   1.000
_cell.length_b   1.000
_cell.length_c   1.000
_cell.angle_alpha   90.00
_cell.angle_beta   90.00
_cell.angle_gamma   90.00
#
_symmetry.space_group_name_H-M   'P 1'
#
loop_
_entity.id
_entity.type
_entity.pdbx_description
1 polymer ?
#
loop_
_entity_poly.entity_id
_entity_poly.type
_entity_poly.pdbx_seq_one_letter_code
_entity_poly.pdbx_strand_id
1 'polypeptide(L)'
;MNRNKMQIIKTKLNIPLENAKERINKQINETKELPNVDINDNHDAECWYEYTEELLKQIFTTDEIADEFTGRSSPLVFGDITVGTYLNKLKSIYKRLELLKNDDVENKKQISGSETTITIKLLNLIERKLRKVIREIPNKEKEIQDAFENLLIGSDIKYDREFPIIKYSSKNYIPDFSFSTIDTALEIKICTINRKEKTLIAEINDDILAYKTKFSNLIFVIYDTGQIRDIEKFSNSFIDDNTIVRVIKH
;
A
#
# COMPACT_ATOMS: atom_id res chain seq x y z
N MET A 1 -3.46 31.75 24.43
CA MET A 1 -3.05 32.08 23.05
C MET A 1 -3.11 30.78 22.25
N ASN A 2 -4.24 30.52 21.59
CA ASN A 2 -4.50 29.28 20.85
C ASN A 2 -3.65 29.25 19.58
N ARG A 3 -2.67 28.34 19.50
CA ARG A 3 -2.04 27.98 18.23
C ARG A 3 -2.98 27.00 17.54
N ASN A 4 -3.72 27.48 16.54
CA ASN A 4 -4.44 26.62 15.59
C ASN A 4 -3.45 25.61 15.00
N LYS A 5 -3.63 24.34 15.33
CA LYS A 5 -3.00 23.24 14.59
C LYS A 5 -3.60 23.28 13.19
N MET A 6 -2.80 23.69 12.21
CA MET A 6 -3.15 23.57 10.80
C MET A 6 -3.33 22.08 10.50
N GLN A 7 -4.58 21.64 10.37
CA GLN A 7 -4.90 20.29 9.93
C GLN A 7 -4.36 20.13 8.51
N ILE A 8 -3.45 19.18 8.31
CA ILE A 8 -3.05 18.75 6.96
C ILE A 8 -4.28 18.05 6.38
N ILE A 9 -5.00 18.73 5.49
CA ILE A 9 -6.14 18.17 4.77
C ILE A 9 -5.56 17.13 3.81
N LYS A 10 -5.80 15.84 4.07
CA LYS A 10 -5.38 14.78 3.15
C LYS A 10 -6.33 14.74 1.96
N THR A 11 -5.79 14.57 0.76
CA THR A 11 -6.59 14.35 -0.44
C THR A 11 -7.39 13.05 -0.35
N LYS A 12 -8.71 13.13 -0.53
CA LYS A 12 -9.66 12.01 -0.54
C LYS A 12 -10.53 12.06 -1.79
N LEU A 13 -11.25 10.97 -2.08
CA LEU A 13 -12.28 10.96 -3.10
C LEU A 13 -13.55 11.66 -2.59
N ASN A 14 -14.11 12.56 -3.40
CA ASN A 14 -15.38 13.24 -3.18
C ASN A 14 -16.57 12.43 -3.76
N ILE A 15 -16.30 11.38 -4.52
CA ILE A 15 -17.30 10.48 -5.14
C ILE A 15 -16.89 9.01 -4.94
N PRO A 16 -17.82 8.04 -5.06
CA PRO A 16 -17.49 6.62 -4.95
C PRO A 16 -16.38 6.18 -5.91
N LEU A 17 -15.49 5.28 -5.46
CA LEU A 17 -14.34 4.82 -6.25
C LEU A 17 -14.73 4.31 -7.64
N GLU A 18 -15.80 3.51 -7.74
CA GLU A 18 -16.22 2.96 -9.04
C GLU A 18 -16.63 4.09 -9.99
N ASN A 19 -17.30 5.13 -9.49
CA ASN A 19 -17.65 6.31 -10.30
C ASN A 19 -16.40 7.13 -10.67
N ALA A 20 -15.43 7.27 -9.75
CA ALA A 20 -14.15 7.93 -10.04
C ALA A 20 -13.35 7.16 -11.11
N LYS A 21 -13.28 5.84 -10.99
CA LYS A 21 -12.66 4.94 -11.97
C LYS A 21 -13.36 5.06 -13.32
N GLU A 22 -14.69 4.98 -13.35
CA GLU A 22 -15.45 5.11 -14.59
C GLU A 22 -15.17 6.44 -15.29
N ARG A 23 -15.23 7.56 -14.56
CA ARG A 23 -14.99 8.90 -15.12
C ARG A 23 -13.55 9.09 -15.62
N ILE A 24 -12.55 8.66 -14.84
CA ILE A 24 -11.14 8.76 -15.25
C ILE A 24 -10.83 7.81 -16.40
N ASN A 25 -11.38 6.59 -16.40
CA ASN A 25 -11.22 5.65 -17.49
C ASN A 25 -11.91 6.13 -18.77
N LYS A 26 -13.04 6.85 -18.67
CA LYS A 26 -13.66 7.52 -19.81
C LYS A 26 -12.71 8.54 -20.43
N GLN A 27 -12.08 9.40 -19.61
CA GLN A 27 -11.08 10.37 -20.09
C GLN A 27 -9.84 9.71 -20.71
N ILE A 28 -9.37 8.58 -20.17
CA ILE A 28 -8.27 7.79 -20.74
C ILE A 28 -8.64 7.20 -22.11
N ASN A 29 -9.92 6.85 -22.33
CA ASN A 29 -10.38 6.31 -23.60
C ASN A 29 -10.62 7.39 -24.64
N GLU A 30 -11.13 8.56 -24.23
CA GLU A 30 -11.29 9.73 -25.11
C GLU A 30 -9.95 10.21 -25.67
N THR A 31 -8.84 9.97 -24.95
CA THR A 31 -7.48 10.28 -25.45
C THR A 31 -7.06 9.46 -26.67
N LYS A 32 -7.73 8.34 -26.99
CA LYS A 32 -7.42 7.53 -28.18
C LYS A 32 -7.71 8.25 -29.49
N GLU A 33 -8.62 9.22 -29.46
CA GLU A 33 -9.00 10.03 -30.61
C GLU A 33 -8.11 11.29 -30.75
N LEU A 34 -7.21 11.54 -29.79
CA LEU A 34 -6.35 12.73 -29.78
C LEU A 34 -4.96 12.44 -30.34
N PRO A 35 -4.40 13.34 -31.16
CA PRO A 35 -3.03 13.23 -31.62
C PRO A 35 -2.06 13.47 -30.45
N ASN A 36 -0.94 12.73 -30.42
CA ASN A 36 0.11 12.94 -29.42
C ASN A 36 0.96 14.18 -29.77
N VAL A 37 0.42 15.36 -29.51
CA VAL A 37 1.03 16.68 -29.77
C VAL A 37 1.10 17.48 -28.47
N ASP A 38 1.82 18.61 -28.51
CA ASP A 38 1.82 19.60 -27.42
C ASP A 38 0.39 20.05 -27.13
N ILE A 39 0.01 20.11 -25.86
CA ILE A 39 -1.35 20.51 -25.47
C ILE A 39 -1.70 21.94 -25.89
N ASN A 40 -0.72 22.83 -26.10
CA ASN A 40 -0.99 24.21 -26.54
C ASN A 40 -1.15 24.33 -28.06
N ASP A 41 -0.71 23.32 -28.82
CA ASP A 41 -0.69 23.35 -30.28
C ASP A 41 -1.98 22.77 -30.91
N ASN A 42 -2.88 22.20 -30.10
CA ASN A 42 -4.11 21.59 -30.56
C ASN A 42 -5.28 21.84 -29.61
N HIS A 43 -6.37 22.41 -30.14
CA HIS A 43 -7.55 22.79 -29.36
C HIS A 43 -8.24 21.61 -28.66
N ASP A 44 -8.30 20.44 -29.28
CA ASP A 44 -8.93 19.26 -28.68
C ASP A 44 -8.04 18.68 -27.56
N ALA A 45 -6.72 18.77 -27.72
CA ALA A 45 -5.75 18.39 -26.69
C ALA A 45 -5.81 19.34 -25.47
N GLU A 46 -5.91 20.65 -25.72
CA GLU A 46 -6.10 21.68 -24.70
C GLU A 46 -7.42 21.45 -23.94
N CYS A 47 -8.53 21.27 -24.65
CA CYS A 47 -9.84 20.98 -24.07
C CYS A 47 -9.81 19.71 -23.19
N TRP A 48 -9.17 18.65 -23.67
CA TRP A 48 -9.03 17.41 -22.90
C TRP A 48 -8.20 17.60 -21.64
N TYR A 49 -7.11 18.37 -21.72
CA TYR A 49 -6.26 18.69 -20.58
C TYR A 49 -7.01 19.50 -19.51
N GLU A 50 -7.68 20.59 -19.91
CA GLU A 50 -8.46 21.45 -18.99
C GLU A 50 -9.63 20.68 -18.37
N TYR A 51 -10.35 19.91 -19.18
CA TYR A 51 -11.44 19.07 -18.69
C TYR A 51 -10.93 18.04 -17.68
N THR A 52 -9.78 17.42 -17.94
CA THR A 52 -9.17 16.45 -17.03
C THR A 52 -8.75 17.12 -15.71
N GLU A 53 -8.19 18.33 -15.75
CA GLU A 53 -7.88 19.11 -14.55
C GLU A 53 -9.15 19.33 -13.70
N GLU A 54 -10.21 19.84 -14.30
CA GLU A 54 -11.48 20.11 -13.61
C GLU A 54 -12.18 18.84 -13.13
N LEU A 55 -12.10 17.75 -13.90
CA LEU A 55 -12.60 16.45 -13.49
C LEU A 55 -11.88 15.97 -12.22
N LEU A 56 -10.56 16.11 -12.14
CA LEU A 56 -9.80 15.71 -10.96
C LEU A 56 -10.19 16.57 -9.75
N LYS A 57 -10.40 17.89 -9.90
CA LYS A 57 -10.90 18.75 -8.82
C LYS A 57 -12.30 18.35 -8.34
N GLN A 58 -13.15 17.83 -9.23
CA GLN A 58 -14.48 17.32 -8.83
C GLN A 58 -14.41 15.96 -8.13
N ILE A 59 -13.46 15.10 -8.55
CA ILE A 59 -13.27 13.76 -8.01
C ILE A 59 -12.59 13.79 -6.64
N PHE A 60 -11.70 14.74 -6.38
CA PHE A 60 -10.91 14.82 -5.16
C PHE A 60 -11.35 15.97 -4.24
N THR A 61 -11.08 15.82 -2.94
CA THR A 61 -11.42 16.84 -1.93
C THR A 61 -10.50 18.05 -1.92
N THR A 62 -9.40 17.99 -2.66
CA THR A 62 -8.31 18.97 -2.69
C THR A 62 -7.69 18.97 -4.09
N ASP A 63 -7.05 20.09 -4.43
CA ASP A 63 -6.47 20.29 -5.76
C ASP A 63 -5.13 19.57 -5.95
N GLU A 64 -4.57 18.92 -4.92
CA GLU A 64 -3.23 18.31 -4.96
C GLU A 64 -3.06 17.32 -6.13
N ILE A 65 -4.10 16.54 -6.46
CA ILE A 65 -4.05 15.56 -7.56
C ILE A 65 -4.18 16.25 -8.92
N ALA A 66 -4.96 17.33 -9.00
CA ALA A 66 -5.01 18.18 -10.20
C ALA A 66 -3.67 18.90 -10.41
N ASP A 67 -3.04 19.38 -9.34
CA ASP A 67 -1.72 20.01 -9.38
C ASP A 67 -0.61 19.00 -9.75
N GLU A 68 -0.70 17.75 -9.28
CA GLU A 68 0.19 16.67 -9.70
C GLU A 68 0.04 16.37 -11.20
N PHE A 69 -1.19 16.31 -11.69
CA PHE A 69 -1.49 16.09 -13.11
C PHE A 69 -0.92 17.21 -13.99
N THR A 70 -1.24 18.46 -13.66
CA THR A 70 -0.79 19.66 -14.38
C THR A 70 0.70 19.93 -14.20
N GLY A 71 1.34 19.38 -13.17
CA GLY A 71 2.74 19.60 -12.85
C GLY A 71 3.03 20.91 -12.10
N ARG A 72 1.99 21.60 -11.62
CA ARG A 72 2.12 22.84 -10.83
C ARG A 72 2.84 22.65 -9.50
N SER A 73 2.94 21.41 -9.01
CA SER A 73 3.64 21.04 -7.76
C SER A 73 5.17 20.90 -7.89
N SER A 74 5.75 21.00 -9.10
CA SER A 74 7.18 20.79 -9.35
C SER A 74 7.91 22.08 -9.77
N PRO A 75 9.01 22.50 -9.10
CA PRO A 75 9.76 23.70 -9.47
C PRO A 75 10.57 23.59 -10.78
N LEU A 76 10.60 22.40 -11.40
CA LEU A 76 11.37 22.13 -12.61
C LEU A 76 10.44 22.19 -13.83
N VAL A 77 10.25 23.42 -14.32
CA VAL A 77 9.48 23.73 -15.54
C VAL A 77 10.37 23.49 -16.76
N PHE A 78 10.53 22.26 -17.22
CA PHE A 78 10.90 21.89 -18.60
C PHE A 78 10.60 20.40 -18.81
N GLY A 79 9.33 20.03 -18.72
CA GLY A 79 8.84 18.69 -19.08
C GLY A 79 8.19 18.71 -20.46
N ASP A 80 8.24 17.57 -21.15
CA ASP A 80 7.40 17.31 -22.33
C ASP A 80 5.92 17.50 -21.94
N ILE A 81 5.21 18.42 -22.60
CA ILE A 81 3.80 18.76 -22.32
C ILE A 81 2.86 18.18 -23.37
N THR A 82 3.22 17.05 -23.97
CA THR A 82 2.36 16.34 -24.92
C THR A 82 1.18 15.63 -24.24
N VAL A 83 0.13 15.38 -25.01
CA VAL A 83 -1.02 14.56 -24.62
C VAL A 83 -0.59 13.21 -24.02
N GLY A 84 0.41 12.55 -24.61
CA GLY A 84 0.95 11.28 -24.13
C GLY A 84 1.58 11.38 -22.74
N THR A 85 2.27 12.48 -22.45
CA THR A 85 2.84 12.72 -21.12
C THR A 85 1.75 12.88 -20.07
N TYR A 86 0.74 13.69 -20.33
CA TYR A 86 -0.38 13.86 -19.41
C TYR A 86 -1.24 12.60 -19.28
N LEU A 87 -1.42 11.83 -20.37
CA LEU A 87 -2.10 10.54 -20.33
C LEU A 87 -1.39 9.55 -19.40
N ASN A 88 -0.05 9.53 -19.42
CA ASN A 88 0.72 8.67 -18.51
C ASN A 88 0.56 9.10 -17.05
N LYS A 89 0.51 10.41 -16.78
CA LYS A 89 0.19 10.93 -15.44
C LYS A 89 -1.22 10.52 -15.01
N LEU A 90 -2.22 10.66 -15.89
CA LEU A 90 -3.60 10.27 -15.61
C LEU A 90 -3.73 8.76 -15.35
N LYS A 91 -3.03 7.91 -16.13
CA LYS A 91 -2.96 6.46 -15.89
C LYS A 91 -2.29 6.12 -14.55
N SER A 92 -1.26 6.86 -14.16
CA SER A 92 -0.61 6.72 -12.85
C SER A 92 -1.56 7.09 -11.71
N ILE A 93 -2.33 8.17 -11.85
CA ILE A 93 -3.41 8.54 -10.90
C ILE A 93 -4.45 7.43 -10.86
N TYR A 94 -4.93 6.95 -12.00
CA TYR A 94 -5.91 5.88 -12.11
C TYR A 94 -5.47 4.60 -11.39
N LYS A 95 -4.22 4.14 -11.60
CA LYS A 95 -3.67 2.97 -10.93
C LYS A 95 -3.60 3.14 -9.40
N ARG A 96 -3.43 4.38 -8.93
CA ARG A 96 -3.37 4.71 -7.49
C ARG A 96 -4.73 4.98 -6.87
N LEU A 97 -5.82 5.09 -7.65
CA LEU A 97 -7.17 5.30 -7.11
C LEU A 97 -7.57 4.22 -6.10
N GLU A 98 -7.15 2.97 -6.32
CA GLU A 98 -7.40 1.87 -5.38
C GLU A 98 -6.69 2.07 -4.03
N LEU A 99 -5.54 2.77 -4.03
CA LEU A 99 -4.81 3.15 -2.83
C LEU A 99 -5.46 4.35 -2.11
N LEU A 100 -6.29 5.13 -2.83
CA LEU A 100 -7.02 6.30 -2.32
C LEU A 100 -8.42 5.92 -1.76
N LYS A 101 -8.89 4.68 -1.94
CA LYS A 101 -10.19 4.15 -1.45
C LYS A 101 -10.31 4.07 0.08
N ASN A 102 -9.26 4.39 0.82
CA ASN A 102 -9.16 4.00 2.21
C ASN A 102 -9.84 4.94 3.21
N ASP A 103 -10.76 5.81 2.77
CA ASP A 103 -11.67 6.58 3.61
C ASP A 103 -13.08 6.68 2.95
N ASP A 104 -13.93 5.67 3.23
CA ASP A 104 -15.41 5.62 3.23
C ASP A 104 -16.25 5.79 1.94
N VAL A 105 -17.06 4.76 1.58
CA VAL A 105 -18.54 4.71 1.71
C VAL A 105 -19.10 3.32 1.27
N GLU A 106 -19.80 2.70 2.22
CA GLU A 106 -20.91 1.72 2.14
C GLU A 106 -20.82 0.45 1.27
N ASN A 107 -20.39 -0.65 1.90
CA ASN A 107 -21.24 -1.84 2.01
C ASN A 107 -20.92 -2.62 3.30
N LYS A 108 -21.97 -3.10 3.97
CA LYS A 108 -21.97 -3.62 5.34
C LYS A 108 -20.97 -4.76 5.61
N LYS A 109 -19.83 -4.40 6.19
CA LYS A 109 -19.25 -4.96 7.42
C LYS A 109 -18.47 -3.80 8.04
N GLN A 110 -18.74 -3.47 9.31
CA GLN A 110 -18.03 -2.40 10.01
C GLN A 110 -16.51 -2.66 9.95
N ILE A 111 -15.81 -1.97 9.04
CA ILE A 111 -14.37 -1.75 9.10
C ILE A 111 -14.28 -0.26 9.43
N SER A 112 -14.02 0.05 10.69
CA SER A 112 -13.96 1.44 11.15
C SER A 112 -12.79 2.17 10.49
N GLY A 113 -12.87 3.46 10.12
CA GLY A 113 -11.73 4.22 9.59
C GLY A 113 -10.47 4.23 10.49
N SER A 114 -10.61 3.76 11.73
CA SER A 114 -9.50 3.44 12.64
C SER A 114 -8.66 2.24 12.16
N GLU A 115 -9.30 1.23 11.57
CA GLU A 115 -8.69 -0.01 11.09
C GLU A 115 -7.77 0.23 9.90
N THR A 116 -8.27 0.94 8.89
CA THR A 116 -7.48 1.35 7.74
C THR A 116 -6.28 2.20 8.15
N THR A 117 -6.48 3.09 9.13
CA THR A 117 -5.41 3.89 9.72
C THR A 117 -4.36 3.00 10.42
N ILE A 118 -4.79 1.96 11.14
CA ILE A 118 -3.88 1.02 11.81
C ILE A 118 -3.10 0.20 10.79
N THR A 119 -3.74 -0.34 9.75
CA THR A 119 -3.07 -1.10 8.69
C THR A 119 -2.02 -0.26 7.98
N ILE A 120 -2.35 0.99 7.61
CA ILE A 120 -1.38 1.92 6.99
C ILE A 120 -0.23 2.21 7.94
N LYS A 121 -0.50 2.43 9.24
CA LYS A 121 0.56 2.63 10.24
C LYS A 121 1.46 1.41 10.33
N LEU A 122 0.88 0.21 10.37
CA LEU A 122 1.60 -1.06 10.48
C LEU A 122 2.54 -1.26 9.28
N LEU A 123 2.04 -1.10 8.06
CA LEU A 123 2.84 -1.18 6.84
C LEU A 123 3.96 -0.13 6.82
N ASN A 124 3.70 1.09 7.27
CA ASN A 124 4.73 2.12 7.40
C ASN A 124 5.81 1.76 8.44
N LEU A 125 5.45 1.12 9.56
CA LEU A 125 6.44 0.65 10.53
C LEU A 125 7.35 -0.42 9.91
N ILE A 126 6.75 -1.37 9.19
CA ILE A 126 7.47 -2.45 8.51
C ILE A 126 8.42 -1.88 7.44
N GLU A 127 7.89 -1.11 6.48
CA GLU A 127 8.64 -0.66 5.30
C GLU A 127 9.67 0.42 5.60
N ARG A 128 9.38 1.34 6.55
CA ARG A 128 10.20 2.55 6.74
C ARG A 128 11.00 2.57 8.04
N LYS A 129 10.63 1.77 9.04
CA LYS A 129 11.24 1.83 10.38
C LYS A 129 11.92 0.53 10.79
N LEU A 130 11.38 -0.65 10.45
CA LEU A 130 11.90 -1.94 10.93
C LEU A 130 13.39 -2.14 10.64
N ARG A 131 13.83 -1.87 9.41
CA ARG A 131 15.26 -1.92 9.07
C ARG A 131 16.13 -1.00 9.93
N LYS A 132 15.63 0.20 10.27
CA LYS A 132 16.40 1.24 10.96
C LYS A 132 16.61 0.95 12.45
N VAL A 133 15.72 0.17 13.06
CA VAL A 133 15.83 -0.20 14.48
C VAL A 133 16.77 -1.39 14.70
N ILE A 134 16.97 -2.21 13.67
CA ILE A 134 17.88 -3.38 13.71
C ILE A 134 19.27 -2.94 13.24
N ARG A 135 20.19 -2.74 14.19
CA ARG A 135 21.55 -2.23 13.90
C ARG A 135 22.48 -3.30 13.33
N GLU A 136 22.53 -4.44 14.00
CA GLU A 136 23.34 -5.58 13.61
C GLU A 136 22.53 -6.54 12.73
N ILE A 137 23.21 -7.32 11.90
CA ILE A 137 22.55 -8.37 11.10
C ILE A 137 21.93 -9.38 12.07
N PRO A 138 20.59 -9.54 12.10
CA PRO A 138 19.95 -10.46 13.02
C PRO A 138 20.27 -11.90 12.62
N ASN A 139 20.43 -12.78 13.60
CA ASN A 139 20.66 -14.20 13.36
C ASN A 139 19.40 -15.05 13.60
N LYS A 140 18.44 -14.52 14.36
CA LYS A 140 17.20 -15.20 14.73
C LYS A 140 15.99 -14.32 14.46
N GLU A 141 14.87 -14.95 14.10
CA GLU A 141 13.58 -14.28 13.89
C GLU A 141 13.15 -13.49 15.12
N LYS A 142 13.40 -14.04 16.32
CA LYS A 142 13.10 -13.38 17.59
C LYS A 142 13.70 -11.98 17.72
N GLU A 143 14.91 -11.74 17.19
CA GLU A 143 15.53 -10.41 17.25
C GLU A 143 14.75 -9.38 16.42
N ILE A 144 14.20 -9.82 15.28
CA ILE A 144 13.36 -8.99 14.40
C ILE A 144 11.98 -8.79 15.03
N GLN A 145 11.41 -9.84 15.63
CA GLN A 145 10.15 -9.77 16.37
C GLN A 145 10.23 -8.80 17.55
N ASP A 146 11.28 -8.88 18.38
CA ASP A 146 11.48 -7.98 19.51
C ASP A 146 11.69 -6.53 19.03
N ALA A 147 12.43 -6.32 17.93
CA ALA A 147 12.60 -5.01 17.32
C ALA A 147 11.27 -4.44 16.75
N PHE A 148 10.44 -5.29 16.15
CA PHE A 148 9.14 -4.90 15.64
C PHE A 148 8.16 -4.60 16.77
N GLU A 149 8.16 -5.40 17.83
CA GLU A 149 7.36 -5.16 19.03
C GLU A 149 7.66 -3.79 19.64
N ASN A 150 8.95 -3.43 19.75
CA ASN A 150 9.34 -2.09 20.21
C ASN A 150 8.74 -0.96 19.35
N LEU A 151 8.61 -1.17 18.03
CA LEU A 151 7.95 -0.21 17.13
C LEU A 151 6.44 -0.14 17.36
N LEU A 152 5.79 -1.27 17.64
CA LEU A 152 4.36 -1.33 17.97
C LEU A 152 4.06 -0.59 19.28
N ILE A 153 4.81 -0.90 20.34
CA ILE A 153 4.72 -0.24 21.65
C ILE A 153 4.96 1.26 21.50
N GLY A 154 6.04 1.67 20.82
CA GLY A 154 6.37 3.08 20.62
C GLY A 154 5.38 3.84 19.74
N SER A 155 4.49 3.13 19.04
CA SER A 155 3.44 3.72 18.18
C SER A 155 2.03 3.59 18.78
N ASP A 156 1.93 3.07 20.01
CA ASP A 156 0.67 2.85 20.75
C ASP A 156 -0.34 2.01 19.94
N ILE A 157 0.16 0.99 19.23
CA ILE A 157 -0.66 0.04 18.48
C ILE A 157 -0.92 -1.16 19.38
N LYS A 158 -2.20 -1.53 19.55
CA LYS A 158 -2.59 -2.73 20.29
C LYS A 158 -2.34 -3.98 19.44
N TYR A 159 -1.77 -5.01 20.05
CA TYR A 159 -1.47 -6.30 19.43
C TYR A 159 -1.54 -7.40 20.48
N ASP A 160 -1.70 -8.64 20.02
CA ASP A 160 -1.42 -9.84 20.80
C ASP A 160 -0.18 -10.52 20.21
N ARG A 161 0.80 -10.87 21.07
CA ARG A 161 2.03 -11.58 20.67
C ARG A 161 1.82 -13.08 20.84
N GLU A 162 2.28 -13.88 19.86
CA GLU A 162 2.20 -15.35 19.87
C GLU A 162 0.78 -15.87 20.20
N PHE A 163 -0.22 -15.21 19.62
CA PHE A 163 -1.63 -15.52 19.84
C PHE A 163 -2.44 -15.11 18.62
N PRO A 164 -3.51 -15.84 18.26
CA PRO A 164 -4.06 -17.04 18.90
C PRO A 164 -3.46 -18.34 18.39
N ILE A 165 -3.62 -19.41 19.17
CA ILE A 165 -3.35 -20.77 18.71
C ILE A 165 -4.44 -21.20 17.71
N ILE A 166 -4.03 -21.52 16.50
CA ILE A 166 -4.87 -22.01 15.41
C ILE A 166 -4.58 -23.49 15.22
N LYS A 167 -5.60 -24.33 15.38
CA LYS A 167 -5.50 -25.76 15.10
C LYS A 167 -5.88 -25.98 13.64
N TYR A 168 -4.92 -26.44 12.84
CA TYR A 168 -5.16 -26.75 11.44
C TYR A 168 -4.50 -28.08 11.09
N SER A 169 -5.27 -29.01 10.51
CA SER A 169 -4.86 -30.40 10.33
C SER A 169 -4.38 -31.01 11.66
N SER A 170 -3.16 -31.55 11.73
CA SER A 170 -2.55 -32.16 12.92
C SER A 170 -1.53 -31.26 13.62
N LYS A 171 -1.48 -29.96 13.29
CA LYS A 171 -0.50 -29.00 13.80
C LYS A 171 -1.17 -27.80 14.47
N ASN A 172 -0.42 -27.15 15.36
CA ASN A 172 -0.76 -25.85 15.93
C ASN A 172 0.06 -24.78 15.21
N TYR A 173 -0.62 -23.74 14.74
CA TYR A 173 -0.01 -22.56 14.13
C TYR A 173 -0.29 -21.36 15.04
N ILE A 174 0.71 -20.51 15.23
CA ILE A 174 0.63 -19.37 16.13
C ILE A 174 1.31 -18.20 15.42
N PRO A 175 0.58 -17.14 15.05
CA PRO A 175 1.20 -15.99 14.42
C PRO A 175 2.08 -15.25 15.43
N ASP A 176 3.18 -14.68 14.96
CA ASP A 176 4.06 -13.85 15.81
C ASP A 176 3.31 -12.69 16.46
N PHE A 177 2.45 -12.03 15.67
CA PHE A 177 1.58 -10.97 16.13
C PHE A 177 0.18 -11.12 15.51
N SER A 178 -0.85 -10.79 16.27
CA SER A 178 -2.19 -10.58 15.72
C SER A 178 -2.79 -9.27 16.16
N PHE A 179 -3.67 -8.76 15.30
CA PHE A 179 -4.31 -7.46 15.46
C PHE A 179 -5.81 -7.65 15.28
N SER A 180 -6.48 -7.95 16.39
CA SER A 180 -7.92 -8.23 16.43
C SER A 180 -8.77 -7.10 15.85
N THR A 181 -8.33 -5.83 16.01
CA THR A 181 -9.05 -4.66 15.48
C THR A 181 -9.13 -4.68 13.96
N ILE A 182 -8.11 -5.16 13.26
CA ILE A 182 -8.02 -5.17 11.78
C ILE A 182 -8.10 -6.60 11.20
N ASP A 183 -8.52 -7.57 12.02
CA ASP A 183 -8.61 -8.99 11.69
C ASP A 183 -7.38 -9.52 10.92
N THR A 184 -6.18 -9.20 11.45
CA THR A 184 -4.90 -9.47 10.78
C THR A 184 -3.99 -10.35 11.60
N ALA A 185 -3.40 -11.38 10.97
CA ALA A 185 -2.22 -12.07 11.47
C ALA A 185 -0.96 -11.53 10.78
N LEU A 186 0.11 -11.37 11.55
CA LEU A 186 1.42 -10.98 11.07
C LEU A 186 2.46 -12.01 11.47
N GLU A 187 3.22 -12.47 10.49
CA GLU A 187 4.30 -13.45 10.64
C GLU A 187 5.62 -12.82 10.17
N ILE A 188 6.68 -12.97 10.94
CA ILE A 188 8.01 -12.49 10.61
C ILE A 188 8.90 -13.69 10.33
N LYS A 189 9.49 -13.71 9.14
CA LYS A 189 10.48 -14.73 8.78
C LYS A 189 11.82 -14.11 8.41
N ILE A 190 12.91 -14.78 8.77
CA ILE A 190 14.27 -14.37 8.36
C ILE A 190 14.77 -15.21 7.18
N CYS A 191 15.29 -14.55 6.14
CA CYS A 191 16.00 -15.21 5.05
C CYS A 191 17.50 -14.99 5.23
N THR A 192 18.23 -16.08 5.48
CA THR A 192 19.69 -16.09 5.67
C THR A 192 20.31 -17.10 4.72
N ILE A 193 21.64 -17.10 4.58
CA ILE A 193 22.34 -18.06 3.70
C ILE A 193 22.05 -19.54 4.05
N ASN A 194 21.77 -19.81 5.33
CA ASN A 194 21.44 -21.14 5.84
C ASN A 194 19.95 -21.48 5.67
N ARG A 195 19.10 -20.47 5.45
CA ARG A 195 17.64 -20.63 5.28
C ARG A 195 17.22 -20.16 3.89
N LYS A 196 17.26 -21.12 2.97
CA LYS A 196 17.05 -20.88 1.54
C LYS A 196 15.60 -20.48 1.23
N GLU A 197 15.47 -19.66 0.20
CA GLU A 197 14.21 -19.13 -0.36
C GLU A 197 13.10 -20.18 -0.52
N LYS A 198 13.41 -21.37 -1.06
CA LYS A 198 12.41 -22.43 -1.29
C LYS A 198 11.77 -22.95 -0.01
N THR A 199 12.56 -23.12 1.04
CA THR A 199 12.06 -23.59 2.34
C THR A 199 11.13 -22.54 2.94
N LEU A 200 11.53 -21.27 2.82
CA LEU A 200 10.75 -20.14 3.29
C LEU A 200 9.40 -20.03 2.55
N ILE A 201 9.37 -20.19 1.22
CA ILE A 201 8.13 -20.19 0.43
C ILE A 201 7.18 -21.31 0.90
N ALA A 202 7.70 -22.51 1.15
CA ALA A 202 6.89 -23.64 1.60
C ALA A 202 6.29 -23.40 3.00
N GLU A 203 7.08 -22.88 3.94
CA GLU A 203 6.62 -22.55 5.29
C GLU A 203 5.54 -21.46 5.26
N ILE A 204 5.77 -20.37 4.52
CA ILE A 204 4.78 -19.29 4.38
C ILE A 204 3.47 -19.80 3.77
N ASN A 205 3.53 -20.67 2.74
CA ASN A 205 2.32 -21.23 2.15
C ASN A 205 1.54 -22.13 3.14
N ASP A 206 2.23 -22.90 3.99
CA ASP A 206 1.60 -23.70 5.05
C ASP A 206 0.92 -22.79 6.09
N ASP A 207 1.62 -21.72 6.51
CA ASP A 207 1.11 -20.71 7.45
C ASP A 207 -0.11 -19.96 6.87
N ILE A 208 -0.09 -19.58 5.59
CA ILE A 208 -1.22 -18.93 4.89
C ILE A 208 -2.49 -19.81 4.97
N LEU A 209 -2.37 -21.10 4.69
CA LEU A 209 -3.50 -22.02 4.71
C LEU A 209 -4.12 -22.13 6.11
N ALA A 210 -3.29 -22.16 7.15
CA ALA A 210 -3.77 -22.22 8.52
C ALA A 210 -4.38 -20.87 8.98
N TYR A 211 -3.69 -19.76 8.75
CA TYR A 211 -4.09 -18.44 9.26
C TYR A 211 -5.38 -17.91 8.62
N LYS A 212 -5.62 -18.20 7.33
CA LYS A 212 -6.88 -17.85 6.64
C LYS A 212 -8.13 -18.46 7.26
N THR A 213 -8.00 -19.52 8.05
CA THR A 213 -9.16 -20.10 8.77
C THR A 213 -9.68 -19.19 9.86
N LYS A 214 -8.89 -18.21 10.31
CA LYS A 214 -9.21 -17.33 11.44
C LYS A 214 -9.13 -15.83 11.11
N PHE A 215 -8.25 -15.43 10.21
CA PHE A 215 -8.00 -14.03 9.89
C PHE A 215 -8.36 -13.70 8.44
N SER A 216 -8.99 -12.55 8.22
CA SER A 216 -9.32 -12.07 6.88
C SER A 216 -8.11 -11.50 6.14
N ASN A 217 -7.13 -10.96 6.87
CA ASN A 217 -5.93 -10.33 6.31
C ASN A 217 -4.66 -10.99 6.87
N LEU A 218 -3.66 -11.21 6.01
CA LEU A 218 -2.37 -11.76 6.41
C LEU A 218 -1.23 -10.84 6.01
N ILE A 219 -0.24 -10.66 6.88
CA ILE A 219 0.97 -9.91 6.59
C ILE A 219 2.19 -10.80 6.87
N PHE A 220 3.02 -11.01 5.86
CA PHE A 220 4.29 -11.69 6.02
C PHE A 220 5.44 -10.70 5.83
N VAL A 221 6.28 -10.58 6.85
CA VAL A 221 7.48 -9.73 6.82
C VAL A 221 8.71 -10.62 6.67
N ILE A 222 9.36 -10.53 5.52
CA ILE A 222 10.53 -11.33 5.18
C ILE A 222 11.75 -10.45 5.35
N TYR A 223 12.51 -10.68 6.42
CA TYR A 223 13.75 -9.96 6.66
C TYR A 223 14.91 -10.65 5.92
N ASP A 224 15.38 -10.05 4.84
CA ASP A 224 16.39 -10.62 3.96
C ASP A 224 17.79 -10.11 4.31
N THR A 225 18.70 -11.00 4.68
CA THR A 225 20.12 -10.66 4.93
C THR A 225 20.97 -10.75 3.65
N GLY A 226 20.35 -10.63 2.47
CA GLY A 226 21.04 -10.54 1.16
C GLY A 226 20.93 -11.78 0.27
N GLN A 227 19.95 -12.66 0.49
CA GLN A 227 19.73 -13.86 -0.31
C GLN A 227 18.70 -13.64 -1.44
N ILE A 228 17.70 -12.79 -1.23
CA ILE A 228 16.62 -12.57 -2.20
C ILE A 228 17.09 -11.59 -3.27
N ARG A 229 17.37 -12.12 -4.46
CA ARG A 229 17.82 -11.31 -5.61
C ARG A 229 16.68 -10.52 -6.23
N ASP A 230 15.56 -11.19 -6.48
CA ASP A 230 14.39 -10.65 -7.15
C ASP A 230 13.19 -10.64 -6.19
N ILE A 231 12.89 -9.46 -5.66
CA ILE A 231 11.80 -9.28 -4.69
C ILE A 231 10.45 -9.50 -5.35
N GLU A 232 10.25 -9.01 -6.58
CA GLU A 232 8.96 -9.15 -7.27
C GLU A 232 8.66 -10.62 -7.54
N LYS A 233 9.62 -11.37 -8.06
CA LYS A 233 9.45 -12.81 -8.29
C LYS A 233 9.19 -13.58 -6.99
N PHE A 234 9.88 -13.23 -5.92
CA PHE A 234 9.65 -13.85 -4.61
C PHE A 234 8.24 -13.55 -4.11
N SER A 235 7.82 -12.29 -4.09
CA SER A 235 6.49 -11.87 -3.66
C SER A 235 5.38 -12.45 -4.54
N ASN A 236 5.60 -12.58 -5.85
CA ASN A 236 4.64 -13.21 -6.78
C ASN A 236 4.52 -14.72 -6.62
N SER A 237 5.37 -15.36 -5.81
CA SER A 237 5.27 -16.79 -5.50
C SER A 237 4.11 -17.11 -4.54
N PHE A 238 3.49 -16.08 -3.96
CA PHE A 238 2.35 -16.19 -3.05
C PHE A 238 1.10 -15.68 -3.77
N ILE A 239 0.20 -16.59 -4.12
CA ILE A 239 -1.05 -16.26 -4.83
C ILE A 239 -2.16 -16.18 -3.78
N ASP A 240 -2.40 -14.97 -3.27
CA ASP A 240 -3.58 -14.67 -2.46
C ASP A 240 -3.89 -13.17 -2.38
N ASP A 241 -5.15 -12.81 -2.62
CA ASP A 241 -5.61 -11.42 -2.71
C ASP A 241 -5.57 -10.68 -1.36
N ASN A 242 -5.63 -11.40 -0.23
CA ASN A 242 -5.64 -10.82 1.12
C ASN A 242 -4.33 -11.07 1.90
N THR A 243 -3.27 -11.50 1.21
CA THR A 243 -1.95 -11.72 1.80
C THR A 243 -0.97 -10.67 1.30
N ILE A 244 -0.43 -9.90 2.23
CA ILE A 244 0.58 -8.89 1.95
C ILE A 244 1.94 -9.46 2.34
N VAL A 245 2.81 -9.65 1.35
CA VAL A 245 4.22 -10.03 1.58
C VAL A 245 5.11 -8.81 1.44
N ARG A 246 5.96 -8.55 2.43
CA ARG A 246 6.93 -7.46 2.44
C ARG A 246 8.33 -7.97 2.70
N VAL A 247 9.22 -7.77 1.74
CA VAL A 247 10.64 -8.08 1.88
C VAL A 247 11.38 -6.84 2.37
N ILE A 248 12.03 -6.96 3.53
CA ILE A 248 12.87 -5.91 4.13
C ILE A 248 14.31 -6.37 4.04
N LYS A 249 15.09 -5.70 3.20
CA LYS A 249 16.53 -5.98 3.09
C LYS A 249 17.29 -5.36 4.25
N HIS A 250 18.18 -6.14 4.84
CA HIS A 250 19.23 -5.63 5.71
C HIS A 250 20.22 -4.78 4.91
#